data_AF-A0A1T5JD56-F1
#
_entry.id   AF-A0A1T5JD56-F1
#
_cell.length_a   1.000
_cell.length_b   1.000
_cell.length_c   1.000
_cell.angle_alpha   90.00
_cell.angle_beta   90.00
_cell.angle_gamma   90.00
#
_symmetry.space_group_name_H-M   'P 1'
#
loop_
_entity.id
_entity.type
_entity.pdbx_description
1 polymer ?
#
loop_
_entity_poly.entity_id
_entity_poly.type
_entity_poly.pdbx_seq_one_letter_code
_entity_poly.pdbx_strand_id
1 'polypeptide(L)'
;MQVDTFGVYVKARLEGWGREFALHRDCDYLGHRSKDMLQVLIEHKGELPPKVVGFKPLETDPMAQQIEDIVRDIARHNVERACILRGYYCGMGRKAIERREVAESMIRRVLDQSTYRLSRPRFFAEEELGRVEIRGVLTGISLAA
;
A
#
# COMPACT_ATOMS: atom_id res chain seq x y z
N MET A 1 5.22 30.33 -16.41
CA MET A 1 5.38 29.00 -15.81
C MET A 1 4.04 28.62 -15.21
N GLN A 2 3.29 27.71 -15.85
CA GLN A 2 1.98 27.28 -15.36
C GLN A 2 2.21 26.36 -14.15
N VAL A 3 1.62 26.68 -13.01
CA VAL A 3 1.77 25.89 -11.78
C VAL A 3 0.96 24.59 -11.96
N ASP A 4 1.63 23.43 -11.92
CA ASP A 4 0.96 22.12 -11.99
C ASP A 4 0.27 21.79 -10.65
N THR A 5 -0.87 22.44 -10.41
CA THR A 5 -1.67 22.27 -9.20
C THR A 5 -2.18 20.85 -9.05
N PHE A 6 -2.54 20.20 -10.17
CA PHE A 6 -3.03 18.82 -10.15
C PHE A 6 -1.92 17.81 -9.85
N GLY A 7 -0.70 18.02 -10.38
CA GLY A 7 0.45 17.21 -10.02
C GLY A 7 0.78 17.27 -8.52
N VAL A 8 0.69 18.47 -7.93
CA VAL A 8 0.85 18.65 -6.47
C VAL A 8 -0.24 17.91 -5.70
N TYR A 9 -1.49 17.99 -6.15
CA TYR A 9 -2.60 17.24 -5.56
C TYR A 9 -2.36 15.73 -5.58
N VAL A 10 -2.01 15.15 -6.74
CA VAL A 10 -1.74 13.70 -6.87
C VAL A 10 -0.60 13.27 -5.96
N LYS A 11 0.48 14.06 -5.89
CA LYS A 11 1.60 13.78 -4.98
C LYS A 11 1.13 13.75 -3.52
N ALA A 12 0.35 14.74 -3.09
CA ALA A 12 -0.18 14.79 -1.73
C ALA A 12 -1.09 13.58 -1.41
N ARG A 13 -1.89 13.14 -2.39
CA ARG A 13 -2.73 11.94 -2.29
C ARG A 13 -1.90 10.66 -2.12
N LEU A 14 -0.85 10.49 -2.90
CA LEU A 14 0.06 9.34 -2.80
C LEU A 14 0.84 9.33 -1.47
N GLU A 15 1.26 10.50 -0.99
CA GLU A 15 1.90 10.62 0.33
C GLU A 15 0.92 10.31 1.47
N GLY A 16 -0.34 10.75 1.36
CA GLY A 16 -1.41 10.40 2.29
C GLY A 16 -1.67 8.90 2.34
N TRP A 17 -1.81 8.28 1.17
CA TRP A 17 -1.91 6.82 1.03
C TRP A 17 -0.72 6.09 1.64
N GLY A 18 0.51 6.54 1.36
CA GLY A 18 1.73 5.96 1.91
C GLY A 18 1.83 6.05 3.44
N ARG A 19 1.28 7.11 4.06
CA ARG A 19 1.16 7.23 5.53
C ARG A 19 0.12 6.28 6.08
N GLU A 20 -1.05 6.21 5.44
CA GLU A 20 -2.16 5.39 5.92
C GLU A 20 -1.81 3.89 5.84
N PHE A 21 -1.26 3.45 4.72
CA PHE A 21 -0.89 2.06 4.45
C PHE A 21 0.60 1.78 4.67
N ALA A 22 1.26 2.50 5.58
CA ALA A 22 2.70 2.37 5.76
C ALA A 22 3.11 0.96 6.23
N LEU A 23 4.14 0.36 5.61
CA LEU A 23 4.54 -1.04 5.83
C LEU A 23 5.07 -1.32 7.25
N HIS A 24 5.41 -0.29 8.02
CA HIS A 24 5.79 -0.46 9.42
C HIS A 24 4.57 -0.50 10.35
N ARG A 25 3.38 -0.12 9.86
CA ARG A 25 2.11 -0.28 10.58
C ARG A 25 1.60 -1.73 10.53
N ASP A 26 2.23 -2.60 9.74
CA ASP A 26 1.80 -3.99 9.51
C ASP A 26 1.76 -4.88 10.78
N CYS A 27 2.32 -4.46 11.92
CA CYS A 27 2.23 -5.24 13.18
C CYS A 27 1.08 -4.87 14.12
N ASP A 28 0.48 -3.67 13.99
CA ASP A 28 -0.59 -3.21 14.89
C ASP A 28 -1.89 -2.83 14.16
N TYR A 29 -1.86 -2.61 12.83
CA TYR A 29 -2.92 -1.86 12.13
C TYR A 29 -3.64 -2.59 10.99
N LEU A 30 -3.31 -3.86 10.70
CA LEU A 30 -4.02 -4.64 9.68
C LEU A 30 -5.16 -5.51 10.23
N GLY A 31 -5.53 -5.39 11.52
CA GLY A 31 -6.55 -6.26 12.13
C GLY A 31 -6.19 -7.76 12.13
N HIS A 32 -4.98 -8.10 11.68
CA HIS A 32 -4.42 -9.45 11.66
C HIS A 32 -3.21 -9.55 12.60
N ARG A 33 -3.34 -9.07 13.84
CA ARG A 33 -3.00 -10.01 14.91
C ARG A 33 -4.17 -10.96 14.99
N SER A 34 -4.15 -12.01 14.16
CA SER A 34 -4.77 -13.26 14.61
C SER A 34 -4.01 -13.62 15.88
N LYS A 35 -4.48 -13.13 17.04
CA LYS A 35 -4.06 -13.69 18.30
C LYS A 35 -4.28 -15.19 18.13
N ASP A 36 -3.21 -15.94 18.30
CA ASP A 36 -3.32 -17.40 18.31
C ASP A 36 -4.45 -17.76 19.28
N MET A 37 -5.27 -18.75 18.95
CA MET A 37 -6.40 -19.16 19.79
C MET A 37 -5.91 -19.44 21.22
N LEU A 38 -4.69 -19.96 21.35
CA LEU A 38 -4.01 -20.15 22.62
C LEU A 38 -3.77 -18.83 23.39
N GLN A 39 -3.34 -17.77 22.71
CA GLN A 39 -3.16 -16.44 23.30
C GLN A 39 -4.49 -15.82 23.74
N VAL A 40 -5.54 -15.99 22.95
CA VAL A 40 -6.90 -15.55 23.32
C VAL A 40 -7.38 -16.27 24.58
N LEU A 41 -7.15 -17.59 24.67
CA LEU A 41 -7.51 -18.39 25.84
C LEU A 41 -6.69 -18.00 27.07
N ILE A 42 -5.39 -17.72 26.93
CA ILE A 42 -4.57 -17.24 28.06
C ILE A 42 -5.10 -15.90 28.59
N GLU A 43 -5.40 -14.95 27.70
CA GLU A 43 -5.92 -13.63 28.08
C GLU A 43 -7.29 -13.69 28.76
N HIS A 44 -8.12 -14.67 28.38
CA HIS A 44 -9.45 -14.89 28.94
C HIS A 44 -9.47 -16.00 30.01
N LYS A 45 -8.30 -16.40 30.54
CA LYS A 45 -8.17 -17.45 31.59
C LYS A 45 -8.87 -18.78 31.24
N GLY A 46 -8.91 -19.13 29.96
CA GLY A 46 -9.56 -20.33 29.43
C GLY A 46 -11.01 -20.15 29.00
N GLU A 47 -11.59 -18.96 29.18
CA GLU A 47 -12.94 -18.65 28.68
C GLU A 47 -12.91 -18.23 27.21
N LEU A 48 -13.87 -18.73 26.42
CA LEU A 48 -14.01 -18.30 25.02
C LEU A 48 -14.54 -16.85 25.00
N PRO A 49 -13.92 -15.92 24.22
CA PRO A 49 -14.42 -14.57 24.13
C PRO A 49 -15.85 -14.56 23.56
N PRO A 50 -16.71 -13.63 23.99
CA PRO A 50 -18.07 -13.53 23.48
C PRO A 50 -18.08 -13.31 21.96
N LYS A 51 -19.11 -13.83 21.26
CA LYS A 51 -19.26 -13.79 19.79
C LYS A 51 -19.18 -12.39 19.14
N VAL A 52 -19.15 -11.33 19.94
CA VAL A 52 -19.23 -9.92 19.52
C VAL A 52 -17.91 -9.16 19.76
N VAL A 53 -16.79 -9.84 20.03
CA VAL A 53 -15.46 -9.19 19.88
C VAL A 53 -15.09 -9.16 18.38
N GLY A 54 -15.98 -8.61 17.57
CA GLY A 54 -15.64 -8.21 16.21
C GLY A 54 -14.73 -6.99 16.34
N PHE A 55 -13.44 -7.15 16.05
CA PHE A 55 -12.55 -6.01 15.92
C PHE A 55 -13.18 -5.04 14.92
N LYS A 56 -13.49 -3.81 15.34
CA LYS A 56 -13.97 -2.76 14.43
C LYS A 56 -12.94 -2.67 13.30
N PRO A 57 -13.32 -2.92 12.03
CA PRO A 57 -12.42 -2.64 10.91
C PRO A 57 -11.97 -1.18 11.04
N LEU A 58 -10.66 -0.94 11.03
CA LEU A 58 -10.15 0.42 11.14
C LEU A 58 -10.78 1.27 10.05
N GLU A 59 -11.34 2.42 10.44
CA GLU A 59 -11.80 3.43 9.50
C GLU A 59 -10.58 3.95 8.76
N THR A 60 -10.45 3.57 7.49
CA THR A 60 -9.41 4.09 6.60
C THR A 60 -9.88 5.44 6.04
N ASP A 61 -8.96 6.39 5.88
CA ASP A 61 -9.24 7.61 5.13
C ASP A 61 -9.82 7.26 3.74
N PRO A 62 -11.05 7.70 3.39
CA PRO A 62 -11.67 7.39 2.09
C PRO A 62 -10.78 7.81 0.91
N MET A 63 -9.98 8.85 1.10
CA MET A 63 -9.07 9.35 0.07
C MET A 63 -7.85 8.44 -0.09
N ALA A 64 -7.31 7.89 1.00
CA ALA A 64 -6.28 6.86 0.93
C ALA A 64 -6.84 5.54 0.35
N GLN A 65 -8.06 5.15 0.73
CA GLN A 65 -8.72 3.95 0.21
C GLN A 65 -8.95 4.02 -1.30
N GLN A 66 -9.34 5.18 -1.83
CA GLN A 66 -9.46 5.38 -3.27
C GLN A 66 -8.13 5.13 -4.01
N ILE A 67 -6.99 5.53 -3.45
CA ILE A 67 -5.69 5.23 -4.05
C ILE A 67 -5.38 3.74 -3.96
N GLU A 68 -5.67 3.09 -2.83
CA GLU A 68 -5.50 1.64 -2.68
C GLU A 68 -6.33 0.86 -3.72
N ASP A 69 -7.55 1.33 -4.02
CA ASP A 69 -8.40 0.73 -5.04
C ASP A 69 -7.81 0.87 -6.45
N ILE A 70 -7.24 2.04 -6.77
CA ILE A 70 -6.54 2.26 -8.05
C ILE A 70 -5.30 1.37 -8.13
N VAL A 71 -4.47 1.30 -7.08
CA VAL A 71 -3.27 0.45 -7.06
C VAL A 71 -3.63 -1.03 -7.16
N ARG A 72 -4.75 -1.46 -6.56
CA ARG A 72 -5.29 -2.81 -6.70
C ARG A 72 -5.72 -3.12 -8.13
N ASP A 73 -6.31 -2.14 -8.82
CA ASP A 73 -6.64 -2.28 -10.24
C ASP A 73 -5.36 -2.37 -11.08
N ILE A 74 -4.36 -1.52 -10.83
CA ILE A 74 -3.01 -1.61 -11.42
C ILE A 74 -2.42 -3.01 -11.23
N ALA A 75 -2.58 -3.61 -10.05
CA ALA A 75 -2.06 -4.93 -9.78
C ALA A 75 -2.67 -6.03 -10.66
N ARG A 76 -3.86 -5.84 -11.23
CA ARG A 76 -4.51 -6.84 -12.12
C ARG A 76 -3.80 -6.98 -13.46
N HIS A 77 -3.25 -5.90 -14.00
CA HIS A 77 -2.54 -5.90 -15.28
C HIS A 77 -1.03 -5.69 -15.15
N ASN A 78 -0.56 -5.10 -14.04
CA ASN A 78 0.84 -4.85 -13.77
C ASN A 78 1.15 -4.94 -12.27
N VAL A 79 1.27 -6.17 -11.79
CA VAL A 79 1.69 -6.50 -10.40
C VAL A 79 3.00 -5.82 -10.02
N GLU A 80 3.98 -5.79 -10.94
CA GLU A 80 5.29 -5.20 -10.66
C GLU A 80 5.18 -3.73 -10.29
N ARG A 81 4.44 -2.95 -11.09
CA ARG A 81 4.21 -1.53 -10.83
C ARG A 81 3.47 -1.29 -9.52
N ALA A 82 2.45 -2.10 -9.22
CA ALA A 82 1.74 -2.01 -7.95
C ALA A 82 2.68 -2.25 -6.76
N CYS A 83 3.55 -3.28 -6.83
CA CYS A 83 4.57 -3.52 -5.80
C CYS A 83 5.58 -2.38 -5.69
N ILE A 84 5.99 -1.78 -6.81
CA ILE A 84 6.91 -0.62 -6.83
C ILE A 84 6.29 0.59 -6.15
N LEU A 85 5.05 0.93 -6.49
CA LEU A 85 4.30 2.02 -5.85
C LEU A 85 4.20 1.80 -4.33
N ARG A 86 3.88 0.58 -3.90
CA ARG A 86 3.78 0.22 -2.48
C ARG A 86 5.14 0.31 -1.79
N GLY A 87 6.21 -0.17 -2.40
CA GLY A 87 7.56 -0.04 -1.85
C GLY A 87 8.00 1.43 -1.73
N TYR A 88 7.65 2.26 -2.72
CA TYR A 88 8.05 3.67 -2.77
C TYR A 88 7.31 4.56 -1.76
N TYR A 89 5.98 4.46 -1.70
CA TYR A 89 5.14 5.32 -0.87
C TYR A 89 4.89 4.74 0.53
N CYS A 90 4.56 3.45 0.63
CA CYS A 90 4.28 2.80 1.92
C CYS A 90 5.57 2.40 2.67
N GLY A 91 6.72 2.36 1.99
CA GLY A 91 8.04 2.26 2.62
C GLY A 91 8.52 3.54 3.30
N MET A 92 7.61 4.44 3.71
CA MET A 92 7.95 5.70 4.36
C MET A 92 8.80 5.47 5.63
N GLY A 93 9.77 6.36 5.86
CA GLY A 93 10.77 6.20 6.93
C GLY A 93 12.00 5.38 6.52
N ARG A 94 11.95 4.66 5.39
CA ARG A 94 13.09 3.90 4.84
C ARG A 94 13.89 4.71 3.83
N LYS A 95 15.17 4.38 3.68
CA LYS A 95 16.06 4.89 2.62
C LYS A 95 15.58 4.39 1.25
N ALA A 96 15.91 5.12 0.18
CA ALA A 96 15.50 4.75 -1.18
C ALA A 96 15.94 3.33 -1.59
N ILE A 97 17.12 2.88 -1.14
CA ILE A 97 17.59 1.51 -1.40
C ILE A 97 16.72 0.46 -0.72
N GLU A 98 16.33 0.70 0.53
CA GLU A 98 15.47 -0.21 1.32
C GLU A 98 14.06 -0.27 0.74
N ARG A 99 13.52 0.86 0.25
CA ARG A 99 12.22 0.89 -0.44
C ARG A 99 12.22 0.04 -1.70
N ARG A 100 13.30 0.12 -2.48
CA ARG A 100 13.50 -0.71 -3.68
C ARG A 100 13.62 -2.19 -3.31
N GLU A 101 14.39 -2.53 -2.28
CA GLU A 101 14.55 -3.91 -1.82
C GLU A 101 13.22 -4.50 -1.31
N VAL A 102 12.40 -3.68 -0.66
CA VAL A 102 11.05 -4.05 -0.25
C VAL A 102 10.17 -4.32 -1.46
N ALA A 103 10.15 -3.43 -2.46
CA ALA A 103 9.44 -3.67 -3.73
C ALA A 103 9.91 -4.97 -4.41
N GLU A 104 11.22 -5.16 -4.54
CA GLU A 104 11.84 -6.37 -5.09
C GLU A 104 11.39 -7.62 -4.33
N SER A 105 11.37 -7.58 -3.00
CA SER A 105 10.91 -8.71 -2.18
C SER A 105 9.43 -9.03 -2.35
N MET A 106 8.57 -8.02 -2.53
CA MET A 106 7.14 -8.22 -2.82
C MET A 106 6.96 -8.86 -4.19
N ILE A 107 7.67 -8.38 -5.20
CA ILE A 107 7.59 -8.92 -6.57
C ILE A 107 8.02 -10.38 -6.60
N ARG A 108 9.14 -10.72 -5.94
CA ARG A 108 9.61 -12.11 -5.83
C ARG A 108 8.55 -13.04 -5.24
N ARG A 109 7.86 -12.58 -4.20
CA ARG A 109 6.82 -13.35 -3.51
C ARG A 109 5.57 -13.52 -4.37
N VAL A 110 5.11 -12.45 -5.01
CA VAL A 110 3.85 -12.49 -5.79
C VAL A 110 4.03 -13.23 -7.11
N LEU A 111 5.18 -13.08 -7.77
CA LEU A 111 5.46 -13.73 -9.05
C LEU A 111 6.09 -15.12 -8.90
N ASP A 112 6.38 -15.56 -7.67
CA ASP A 112 7.15 -16.79 -7.38
C ASP A 112 8.50 -16.87 -8.14
N GLN A 113 9.19 -15.73 -8.23
CA GLN A 113 10.45 -15.58 -8.97
C GLN A 113 11.58 -15.20 -8.04
N SER A 114 12.25 -16.19 -7.45
CA SER A 114 13.36 -15.97 -6.51
C SER A 114 14.54 -15.18 -7.08
N THR A 115 14.76 -15.25 -8.40
CA THR A 115 15.86 -14.59 -9.11
C THR A 115 15.54 -13.17 -9.59
N TYR A 116 14.31 -12.69 -9.42
CA TYR A 116 13.91 -11.36 -9.88
C TYR A 116 14.81 -10.26 -9.29
N ARG A 117 15.25 -9.30 -10.11
CA ARG A 117 16.10 -8.17 -9.71
C ARG A 117 15.54 -6.88 -10.26
N LEU A 118 15.30 -5.93 -9.36
CA LEU A 118 14.82 -4.61 -9.73
C LEU A 118 15.97 -3.61 -9.76
N SER A 119 16.39 -3.20 -10.96
CA SER A 119 17.44 -2.19 -11.09
C SER A 119 16.96 -0.83 -10.56
N ARG A 120 17.90 -0.02 -10.05
CA ARG A 120 17.59 1.32 -9.53
C ARG A 120 16.93 2.23 -10.58
N PRO A 121 17.40 2.32 -11.83
CA PRO A 121 16.74 3.14 -12.85
C PRO A 121 15.31 2.68 -13.15
N ARG A 122 15.10 1.36 -13.25
CA ARG A 122 13.78 0.78 -13.49
C ARG A 122 12.80 1.07 -12.35
N PHE A 123 13.27 1.02 -11.11
CA PHE A 123 12.44 1.33 -9.94
C PHE A 123 11.82 2.74 -10.01
N PHE A 124 12.61 3.76 -10.32
CA PHE A 124 12.10 5.13 -10.43
C PHE A 124 11.29 5.36 -11.70
N ALA A 125 11.66 4.71 -12.81
CA ALA A 125 10.90 4.80 -14.05
C ALA A 125 9.48 4.22 -13.91
N GLU A 126 9.35 3.02 -13.30
CA GLU A 126 8.04 2.41 -13.07
C GLU A 126 7.21 3.14 -12.01
N GLU A 127 7.85 3.75 -11.01
CA GLU A 127 7.14 4.62 -10.06
C GLU A 127 6.55 5.83 -10.77
N GLU A 128 7.32 6.49 -11.63
CA GLU A 128 6.85 7.64 -12.39
C GLU A 128 5.69 7.25 -13.34
N LEU A 129 5.79 6.10 -14.01
CA LEU A 129 4.70 5.58 -14.84
C LEU A 129 3.44 5.30 -14.02
N GLY A 130 3.58 4.70 -12.83
CA GLY A 130 2.46 4.48 -11.92
C GLY A 130 1.83 5.78 -11.41
N ARG A 131 2.64 6.81 -11.17
CA ARG A 131 2.15 8.14 -10.80
C ARG A 131 1.33 8.78 -11.93
N VAL A 132 1.77 8.63 -13.19
CA VAL A 132 1.03 9.11 -14.36
C VAL A 132 -0.29 8.35 -14.53
N GLU A 133 -0.28 7.03 -14.33
CA GLU A 133 -1.48 6.19 -14.41
C GLU A 133 -2.52 6.59 -13.34
N ILE A 134 -2.08 6.74 -12.08
CA ILE A 134 -2.94 7.21 -10.98
C ILE A 134 -3.48 8.62 -11.24
N ARG A 135 -2.63 9.53 -11.76
CA ARG A 135 -3.07 10.86 -12.19
C ARG A 135 -4.21 10.76 -13.21
N GLY A 136 -4.06 9.92 -14.24
CA GLY A 136 -5.07 9.70 -15.27
C GLY A 136 -6.41 9.23 -14.70
N VAL A 137 -6.39 8.25 -13.80
CA VAL A 137 -7.60 7.75 -13.14
C VAL A 137 -8.27 8.82 -12.28
N LEU A 138 -7.51 9.56 -11.47
CA LEU A 138 -8.04 10.64 -10.63
C LEU A 138 -8.63 11.79 -11.46
N THR A 139 -8.01 12.12 -12.60
CA THR A 139 -8.58 13.08 -13.55
C THR A 139 -9.90 12.57 -14.12
N GLY A 140 -9.97 11.30 -14.51
CA GLY A 140 -11.20 10.68 -14.99
C GLY A 140 -12.34 10.72 -13.97
N ILE A 141 -12.05 10.41 -12.71
CA ILE A 141 -13.02 10.49 -11.61
C ILE A 141 -13.49 11.93 -11.39
N SER A 142 -12.57 12.90 -11.45
CA SER A 142 -12.89 14.33 -11.25
C SER A 142 -13.76 14.91 -12.38
N LEU A 143 -13.69 14.35 -13.60
CA LEU A 143 -14.52 14.74 -14.73
C LEU A 143 -15.89 14.05 -14.75
N ALA A 144 -16.04 12.92 -14.05
CA ALA A 144 -17.27 12.15 -13.97
C ALA A 144 -18.16 12.54 -12.77
N ALA A 145 -17.63 13.29 -11.81
CA ALA A 145 -18.33 13.84 -10.65
C ALA A 145 -19.02 15.16 -10.98
#